data_AF-A0A6F8ZMR5-F1
#
_entry.id   AF-A0A6F8ZMR5-F1
#
_cell.length_a   1.000
_cell.length_b   1.000
_cell.length_c   1.000
_cell.angle_alpha   90.00
_cell.angle_beta   90.00
_cell.angle_gamma   90.00
#
_symmetry.space_group_name_H-M   'P 1'
#
loop_
_entity.id
_entity.type
_entity.pdbx_description
1 polymer ?
#
loop_
_entity_poly.entity_id
_entity_poly.type
_entity_poly.pdbx_seq_one_letter_code
_entity_poly.pdbx_strand_id
1 'polypeptide(L)'
;MGRIEGASQQSRGHGGRAGEGEWREGILLYCDHQGSTFDVSKLPSCRFEDMDHFQKCFLILRLEEGQVEGERGLQRDPGDSRGWRAVRVDLVAPPVDRYAFALLGWTGSKQFGRDLRTFARKERQMLLDNHALYDKTKRVDALRLTGVRTNRGDMGMG
;
A
#
# COMPACT_ATOMS: atom_id res chain seq x y z
N MET A 1 19.03 61.85 -5.30
CA MET A 1 20.18 61.21 -4.63
C MET A 1 19.64 60.37 -3.49
N GLY A 2 19.71 59.05 -3.62
CA GLY A 2 19.28 58.08 -2.62
C GLY A 2 19.92 56.75 -2.96
N ARG A 3 21.08 56.49 -2.35
CA ARG A 3 21.93 55.30 -2.50
C ARG A 3 21.33 54.22 -1.60
N ILE A 4 21.10 53.02 -2.13
CA ILE A 4 20.80 51.84 -1.32
C ILE A 4 21.89 50.81 -1.57
N GLU A 5 22.67 50.59 -0.53
CA GLU A 5 23.70 49.58 -0.32
C GLU A 5 23.04 48.18 -0.46
N GLY A 6 23.66 47.17 -1.08
CA GLY A 6 24.95 46.62 -0.67
C GLY A 6 24.77 45.68 0.53
N ALA A 7 23.95 44.62 0.38
CA ALA A 7 23.83 43.57 1.40
C ALA A 7 24.57 42.31 0.96
N SER A 8 25.68 42.11 1.65
CA SER A 8 26.66 41.06 1.60
C SER A 8 26.12 39.66 1.91
N GLN A 9 26.83 38.69 1.34
CA GLN A 9 26.90 37.28 1.68
C GLN A 9 26.65 36.97 3.17
N GLN A 10 25.84 35.94 3.42
CA GLN A 10 26.04 35.08 4.59
C GLN A 10 25.86 33.62 4.18
N SER A 11 26.99 32.93 4.11
CA SER A 11 27.08 31.47 4.01
C SER A 11 27.06 30.86 5.42
N ARG A 12 26.70 29.56 5.43
CA ARG A 12 26.81 28.56 6.51
C ARG A 12 25.56 28.30 7.36
N GLY A 13 24.92 27.19 7.00
CA GLY A 13 24.35 26.23 7.93
C GLY A 13 24.58 24.82 7.38
N HIS A 14 25.72 24.21 7.72
CA HIS A 14 25.96 22.78 7.53
C HIS A 14 25.11 21.98 8.52
N GLY A 15 24.39 20.97 8.03
CA GLY A 15 23.67 20.03 8.87
C GLY A 15 22.63 19.24 8.09
N GLY A 16 23.05 18.45 7.10
CA GLY A 16 22.14 17.61 6.31
C GLY A 16 22.65 16.19 6.27
N ARG A 17 21.91 15.26 6.92
CA ARG A 17 22.07 13.81 6.80
C ARG A 17 22.26 13.44 5.33
N ALA A 18 23.36 12.77 5.02
CA ALA A 18 23.54 12.09 3.75
C ALA A 18 22.39 11.09 3.54
N GLY A 19 21.59 11.26 2.49
CA GLY A 19 20.61 10.26 2.07
C GLY A 19 19.34 10.77 1.36
N GLU A 20 18.93 12.02 1.54
CA GLU A 20 17.62 12.50 1.03
C GLU A 20 17.70 13.34 -0.27
N GLY A 21 18.90 13.64 -0.77
CA GLY A 21 19.11 14.61 -1.86
C GLY A 21 19.15 14.07 -3.29
N GLU A 22 19.64 12.85 -3.53
CA GLU A 22 19.98 12.41 -4.90
C GLU A 22 18.77 11.93 -5.72
N TRP A 23 17.75 11.33 -5.10
CA TRP A 23 16.55 10.85 -5.83
C TRP A 23 15.71 11.98 -6.45
N ARG A 24 15.84 13.19 -5.90
CA ARG A 24 15.08 14.37 -6.34
C ARG A 24 15.64 14.96 -7.64
N GLU A 25 16.90 14.70 -7.95
CA GLU A 25 17.57 15.26 -9.12
C GLU A 25 17.50 14.27 -10.29
N GLY A 26 16.29 14.11 -10.85
CA GLY A 26 16.12 13.63 -12.24
C GLY A 26 15.38 12.31 -12.43
N ILE A 27 15.27 11.43 -11.41
CA ILE A 27 14.55 10.14 -11.55
C ILE A 27 13.07 10.27 -11.16
N LEU A 28 12.74 11.03 -10.12
CA LEU A 28 11.38 11.13 -9.62
C LEU A 28 10.60 12.23 -10.34
N LEU A 29 9.56 11.86 -11.09
CA LEU A 29 8.67 12.80 -11.81
C LEU A 29 7.41 13.14 -11.00
N TYR A 30 6.92 12.20 -10.20
CA TYR A 30 5.72 12.36 -9.36
C TYR A 30 5.84 11.49 -8.11
N CYS A 31 5.34 11.98 -6.98
CA CYS A 31 5.25 11.25 -5.73
C CYS A 31 3.97 11.61 -4.98
N ASP A 32 3.13 10.61 -4.70
CA ASP A 32 2.06 10.68 -3.71
C ASP A 32 2.34 9.65 -2.60
N HIS A 33 2.62 10.16 -1.40
CA HIS A 33 2.89 9.36 -0.22
C HIS A 33 1.63 9.24 0.63
N GLN A 34 1.29 8.01 1.01
CA GLN A 34 0.18 7.69 1.90
C GLN A 34 0.71 6.97 3.12
N GLY A 35 0.57 7.60 4.29
CA GLY A 35 0.92 7.01 5.58
C GLY A 35 0.08 5.77 5.90
N SER A 36 0.64 4.84 6.69
CA SER A 36 -0.11 3.65 7.10
C SER A 36 -1.25 4.02 8.06
N THR A 37 -2.43 3.45 7.82
CA THR A 37 -3.59 3.49 8.72
C THR A 37 -3.89 2.10 9.30
N PHE A 38 -2.94 1.17 9.16
CA PHE A 38 -3.07 -0.22 9.57
C PHE A 38 -3.19 -0.32 11.09
N ASP A 39 -4.22 -1.05 11.53
CA ASP A 39 -4.51 -1.29 12.94
C ASP A 39 -4.64 -2.80 13.15
N VAL A 40 -3.71 -3.35 13.92
CA VAL A 40 -3.62 -4.79 14.23
C VAL A 40 -4.86 -5.29 14.98
N SER A 41 -5.56 -4.41 15.70
CA SER A 41 -6.76 -4.78 16.47
C SER A 41 -8.02 -4.91 15.63
N LYS A 42 -8.02 -4.34 14.41
CA LYS A 42 -9.19 -4.38 13.52
C LYS A 42 -9.34 -5.74 12.87
N LEU A 43 -10.60 -6.18 12.77
CA LEU A 43 -10.94 -7.37 11.99
C LEU A 43 -10.80 -7.07 10.50
N PRO A 44 -10.47 -8.09 9.66
CA PRO A 44 -10.38 -7.93 8.22
C PRO A 44 -11.67 -7.36 7.62
N SER A 45 -11.53 -6.38 6.71
CA SER A 45 -12.69 -5.74 6.08
C SER A 45 -13.25 -6.56 4.91
N CYS A 46 -14.54 -6.39 4.64
CA CYS A 46 -15.20 -6.88 3.43
C CYS A 46 -15.42 -5.77 2.39
N ARG A 47 -15.12 -4.51 2.75
CA ARG A 47 -15.25 -3.34 1.88
C ARG A 47 -13.99 -3.19 1.07
N PHE A 48 -14.14 -2.89 -0.22
CA PHE A 48 -13.02 -2.81 -1.16
C PHE A 48 -12.07 -1.65 -0.80
N GLU A 49 -12.62 -0.54 -0.32
CA GLU A 49 -11.89 0.68 0.05
C GLU A 49 -11.02 0.49 1.30
N ASP A 50 -11.42 -0.42 2.20
CA ASP A 50 -10.76 -0.68 3.48
C ASP A 50 -9.83 -1.91 3.42
N MET A 51 -9.44 -2.31 2.22
CA MET A 51 -8.64 -3.52 2.02
C MET A 51 -7.15 -3.31 2.14
N ASP A 52 -6.68 -2.06 2.19
CA ASP A 52 -5.28 -1.73 2.03
C ASP A 52 -4.89 -0.45 2.78
N HIS A 53 -4.43 -0.67 4.01
CA HIS A 53 -4.04 0.35 5.00
C HIS A 53 -2.53 0.37 5.28
N PHE A 54 -1.73 -0.38 4.51
CA PHE A 54 -0.28 -0.28 4.59
C PHE A 54 0.21 1.08 4.09
N GLN A 55 1.44 1.43 4.49
CA GLN A 55 2.10 2.60 3.93
C GLN A 55 2.37 2.37 2.44
N LYS A 56 2.07 3.38 1.63
CA LYS A 56 2.15 3.31 0.17
C LYS A 56 2.76 4.56 -0.43
N CYS A 57 3.41 4.40 -1.57
CA CYS A 57 3.88 5.50 -2.40
C CYS A 57 3.50 5.24 -3.86
N PHE A 58 2.74 6.15 -4.47
CA PHE A 58 2.45 6.14 -5.90
C PHE A 58 3.42 7.06 -6.62
N LEU A 59 4.26 6.48 -7.46
CA LEU A 59 5.38 7.18 -8.09
C LEU A 59 5.22 7.18 -9.61
N ILE A 60 5.72 8.24 -10.24
CA ILE A 60 6.09 8.19 -11.66
C ILE A 60 7.59 8.42 -11.72
N LEU A 61 8.31 7.43 -12.23
CA LEU A 61 9.77 7.46 -12.36
C LEU A 61 10.16 7.66 -13.82
N ARG A 62 11.26 8.38 -14.03
CA ARG A 62 11.96 8.49 -15.31
C ARG A 62 12.91 7.31 -15.44
N LEU A 63 12.66 6.45 -16.42
CA LEU A 63 13.50 5.30 -16.76
C LEU A 63 14.28 5.61 -18.03
N GLU A 64 15.61 5.67 -17.94
CA GLU A 64 16.50 5.93 -19.08
C GLU A 64 16.65 4.68 -19.95
N GLU A 65 16.82 4.88 -21.27
CA GLU A 65 16.99 3.78 -22.23
C GLU A 65 18.23 2.91 -21.92
N GLY A 66 19.32 3.54 -21.46
CA GLY A 66 20.55 2.84 -21.10
C GLY A 66 20.46 1.95 -19.86
N GLN A 67 19.35 2.00 -19.10
CA GLN A 67 19.13 1.17 -17.91
C GLN A 67 18.29 -0.09 -18.22
N VAL A 68 17.79 -0.23 -19.45
CA VAL A 68 16.91 -1.34 -19.85
C VAL A 68 17.70 -2.36 -20.65
N GLU A 69 18.00 -3.50 -20.03
CA GLU A 69 18.59 -4.64 -20.72
C GLU A 69 17.51 -5.49 -21.41
N GLY A 70 17.71 -5.83 -22.70
CA GLY A 70 16.86 -6.75 -23.45
C GLY A 70 16.63 -6.34 -24.91
N GLU A 71 16.34 -7.32 -25.78
CA GLU A 71 16.20 -7.15 -27.24
C GLU A 71 15.11 -6.16 -27.67
N ARG A 72 14.17 -5.81 -26.77
CA ARG A 72 13.05 -4.91 -27.05
C ARG A 72 13.19 -3.51 -26.45
N GLY A 73 14.32 -3.18 -25.81
CA GLY A 73 14.61 -1.87 -25.23
C GLY A 73 13.43 -1.20 -24.52
N LEU A 74 13.35 0.13 -24.57
CA LEU A 74 12.10 0.83 -24.32
C LEU A 74 11.18 0.66 -25.54
N GLN A 75 10.03 0.01 -25.38
CA GLN A 75 9.02 -0.08 -26.43
C GLN A 75 8.53 1.35 -26.75
N ARG A 76 9.04 1.92 -27.85
CA ARG A 76 8.79 3.31 -28.27
C ARG A 76 7.55 3.40 -29.13
N ASP A 77 6.75 4.43 -28.89
CA ASP A 77 5.74 4.86 -29.85
C ASP A 77 6.44 5.52 -31.06
N PRO A 78 5.96 5.28 -32.30
CA PRO A 78 6.49 5.95 -33.48
C PRO A 78 6.35 7.47 -33.34
N GLY A 79 7.48 8.16 -33.11
CA GLY A 79 7.54 9.61 -32.93
C GLY A 79 8.09 10.09 -31.57
N ASP A 80 8.31 9.19 -30.60
CA ASP A 80 8.93 9.58 -29.33
C ASP A 80 10.46 9.64 -29.46
N SER A 81 11.02 10.86 -29.47
CA SER A 81 12.46 11.13 -29.53
C SER A 81 13.14 11.19 -28.16
N ARG A 82 12.39 11.05 -27.06
CA ARG A 82 12.95 11.08 -25.71
C ARG A 82 13.75 9.81 -25.45
N GLY A 83 14.98 9.95 -24.95
CA GLY A 83 15.83 8.82 -24.51
C GLY A 83 15.39 8.17 -23.19
N TRP A 84 14.16 8.42 -22.74
CA TRP A 84 13.62 7.96 -21.46
C TRP A 84 12.11 7.76 -21.53
N ARG A 85 11.57 6.95 -20.61
CA ARG A 85 10.13 6.65 -20.47
C ARG A 85 9.65 6.93 -19.06
N ALA A 86 8.46 7.53 -18.91
CA ALA A 86 7.78 7.61 -17.63
C ALA A 86 7.18 6.25 -17.23
N VAL A 87 7.49 5.74 -16.05
CA VAL A 87 7.01 4.47 -15.52
C VAL A 87 6.25 4.72 -14.23
N ARG A 88 5.00 4.26 -14.16
CA ARG A 88 4.24 4.25 -12.92
C ARG A 88 4.75 3.11 -12.04
N VAL A 89 5.08 3.43 -10.79
CA VAL A 89 5.53 2.46 -9.79
C VAL A 89 4.72 2.66 -8.52
N ASP A 90 4.11 1.59 -8.04
CA ASP A 90 3.36 1.60 -6.78
C ASP A 90 4.18 0.80 -5.75
N LEU A 91 4.64 1.47 -4.69
CA LEU A 91 5.39 0.85 -3.60
C LEU A 91 4.49 0.67 -2.38
N VAL A 92 4.60 -0.48 -1.72
CA VAL A 92 3.79 -0.85 -0.56
C VAL A 92 4.72 -1.44 0.49
N ALA A 93 4.60 -0.97 1.73
CA ALA A 93 5.45 -1.38 2.84
C ALA A 93 4.64 -2.05 3.96
N PRO A 94 4.28 -3.35 3.81
CA PRO A 94 3.63 -4.10 4.86
C PRO A 94 4.62 -4.50 5.97
N PRO A 95 4.18 -4.60 7.24
CA PRO A 95 4.92 -5.29 8.28
C PRO A 95 5.22 -6.76 7.91
N VAL A 96 6.33 -7.30 8.42
CA VAL A 96 6.80 -8.65 8.04
C VAL A 96 5.78 -9.76 8.37
N ASP A 97 5.07 -9.64 9.49
CA ASP A 97 4.02 -10.56 9.93
C ASP A 97 2.76 -10.52 9.04
N ARG A 98 2.65 -9.49 8.19
CA ARG A 98 1.54 -9.30 7.24
C ARG A 98 1.95 -9.52 5.79
N TYR A 99 3.23 -9.75 5.52
CA TYR A 99 3.78 -9.82 4.16
C TYR A 99 3.06 -10.84 3.28
N ALA A 100 2.73 -12.03 3.80
CA ALA A 100 2.04 -13.06 3.01
C ALA A 100 0.63 -12.61 2.54
N PHE A 101 -0.11 -11.90 3.39
CA PHE A 101 -1.44 -11.39 3.04
C PHE A 101 -1.34 -10.21 2.07
N ALA A 102 -0.35 -9.32 2.29
CA ALA A 102 -0.07 -8.21 1.40
C ALA A 102 0.31 -8.71 -0.01
N LEU A 103 1.25 -9.66 -0.08
CA LEU A 103 1.67 -10.27 -1.33
C LEU A 103 0.49 -10.89 -2.07
N LEU A 104 -0.36 -11.66 -1.39
CA LEU A 104 -1.56 -12.25 -1.99
C LEU A 104 -2.52 -11.18 -2.55
N GLY A 105 -2.72 -10.09 -1.81
CA GLY A 105 -3.57 -8.98 -2.21
C GLY A 105 -3.04 -8.17 -3.41
N TRP A 106 -1.72 -8.05 -3.51
CA TRP A 106 -1.04 -7.22 -4.52
C TRP A 106 -0.51 -7.98 -5.74
N THR A 107 -0.46 -9.32 -5.71
CA THR A 107 0.01 -10.14 -6.85
C THR A 107 -1.12 -10.56 -7.79
N GLY A 108 -2.31 -10.84 -7.25
CA GLY A 108 -3.41 -11.43 -8.00
C GLY A 108 -4.09 -10.46 -8.97
N SER A 109 -4.88 -11.00 -9.90
CA SER A 109 -5.84 -10.17 -10.63
C SER A 109 -6.94 -9.68 -9.70
N LYS A 110 -7.57 -8.55 -10.03
CA LYS A 110 -8.73 -8.03 -9.29
C LYS A 110 -9.83 -9.08 -9.11
N GLN A 111 -10.03 -9.92 -10.14
CA GLN A 111 -11.02 -10.99 -10.13
C GLN A 111 -10.62 -12.12 -9.17
N PHE A 112 -9.38 -12.59 -9.23
CA PHE A 112 -8.88 -13.63 -8.33
C PHE A 112 -9.01 -13.22 -6.86
N GLY A 113 -8.58 -12.00 -6.51
CA GLY A 113 -8.71 -11.49 -5.14
C GLY A 113 -10.16 -11.43 -4.67
N ARG A 114 -11.09 -10.99 -5.53
CA ARG A 114 -12.53 -10.92 -5.23
C ARG A 114 -13.14 -12.30 -4.95
N ASP A 115 -12.81 -13.27 -5.79
CA ASP A 115 -13.35 -14.63 -5.67
C ASP A 115 -12.76 -15.34 -4.45
N LEU A 116 -11.46 -15.15 -4.17
CA LEU A 116 -10.80 -15.72 -3.00
C LEU A 116 -11.43 -15.25 -1.68
N ARG A 117 -11.75 -13.95 -1.57
CA ARG A 117 -12.46 -13.40 -0.40
C ARG A 117 -13.89 -13.89 -0.30
N THR A 118 -14.56 -14.04 -1.44
CA THR A 118 -15.91 -14.59 -1.50
C THR A 118 -15.92 -16.03 -1.01
N PHE A 119 -14.96 -16.85 -1.46
CA PHE A 119 -14.76 -18.22 -1.02
C PHE A 119 -14.48 -18.29 0.49
N ALA A 120 -13.51 -17.50 1.00
CA ALA A 120 -13.20 -17.46 2.42
C ALA A 120 -14.45 -17.16 3.28
N ARG A 121 -15.28 -16.21 2.83
CA ARG A 121 -16.50 -15.81 3.54
C ARG A 121 -17.63 -16.81 3.45
N LYS A 122 -17.93 -17.31 2.25
CA LYS A 122 -19.11 -18.18 2.01
C LYS A 122 -18.83 -19.62 2.40
N GLU A 123 -17.68 -20.16 2.00
CA GLU A 123 -17.37 -21.58 2.13
C GLU A 123 -16.57 -21.91 3.39
N ARG A 124 -15.79 -20.96 3.93
CA ARG A 124 -14.88 -21.21 5.07
C ARG A 124 -15.25 -20.49 6.37
N GLN A 125 -16.30 -19.67 6.38
CA GLN A 125 -16.68 -18.85 7.55
C GLN A 125 -15.52 -17.96 8.05
N MET A 126 -14.69 -17.48 7.12
CA MET A 126 -13.53 -16.62 7.40
C MET A 126 -13.72 -15.21 6.82
N LEU A 127 -12.97 -14.24 7.33
CA LEU A 127 -12.80 -12.91 6.74
C LEU A 127 -11.36 -12.78 6.26
N LEU A 128 -11.17 -12.36 5.00
CA LEU A 128 -9.85 -12.21 4.38
C LEU A 128 -9.74 -10.83 3.75
N ASP A 129 -8.66 -10.12 4.07
CA ASP A 129 -8.22 -8.91 3.38
C ASP A 129 -6.70 -8.91 3.17
N ASN A 130 -6.11 -7.79 2.75
CA ASN A 130 -4.66 -7.72 2.50
C ASN A 130 -3.84 -7.69 3.80
N HIS A 131 -4.47 -7.64 4.97
CA HIS A 131 -3.81 -7.55 6.25
C HIS A 131 -3.82 -8.88 7.00
N ALA A 132 -4.96 -9.58 7.00
CA ALA A 132 -5.12 -10.79 7.79
C ALA A 132 -6.24 -11.71 7.29
N LEU A 133 -6.23 -12.93 7.84
CA LEU A 133 -7.31 -13.91 7.76
C LEU A 133 -7.86 -14.15 9.16
N TYR A 134 -9.16 -13.94 9.34
CA TYR A 134 -9.87 -14.13 10.60
C TYR A 134 -10.88 -15.27 10.49
N ASP A 135 -10.80 -16.24 11.40
CA ASP A 135 -11.70 -17.38 11.46
C ASP A 135 -12.82 -17.16 12.48
N LYS A 136 -14.07 -17.11 11.99
CA LYS A 136 -15.23 -16.87 12.86
C LYS A 136 -15.55 -18.06 13.75
N THR A 137 -15.18 -19.28 13.35
CA THR A 137 -15.54 -20.51 14.06
C THR A 137 -14.77 -20.63 15.38
N LYS A 138 -13.49 -20.28 15.37
CA LYS A 138 -12.60 -20.36 16.54
C LYS A 138 -13.03 -19.45 17.71
N ARG A 139 -13.69 -18.32 17.43
CA ARG A 139 -14.25 -17.46 18.49
C ARG A 139 -15.53 -18.03 19.10
N VAL A 140 -16.34 -18.72 18.30
CA VAL A 140 -17.56 -19.38 18.78
C VAL A 140 -17.18 -20.52 19.72
N ASP A 141 -16.12 -21.25 19.42
CA ASP A 141 -15.66 -22.35 20.27
C ASP A 141 -15.05 -21.84 21.59
N ALA A 142 -14.29 -20.74 21.56
CA ALA A 142 -13.81 -20.10 22.79
C ALA A 142 -14.97 -19.63 23.70
N LEU A 143 -16.02 -19.01 23.14
CA LEU A 143 -17.21 -18.61 23.91
C LEU A 143 -17.98 -19.81 24.45
N ARG A 144 -18.09 -20.90 23.66
CA ARG A 144 -18.73 -22.16 24.10
C ARG A 144 -17.97 -22.83 25.23
N LEU A 145 -16.63 -22.82 25.19
CA LEU A 145 -15.78 -23.39 26.25
C LEU A 145 -15.78 -22.53 27.52
N THR A 146 -15.94 -21.21 27.41
CA THR A 146 -16.03 -20.30 28.57
C THR A 146 -17.41 -20.28 29.27
N GLY A 147 -18.39 -21.06 28.79
CA GLY A 147 -19.67 -21.24 29.49
C GLY A 147 -20.54 -19.98 29.57
N VAL A 148 -20.23 -18.90 28.84
CA VAL A 148 -21.07 -17.70 28.79
C VAL A 148 -22.30 -18.01 27.94
N ARG A 149 -23.36 -18.49 28.59
CA ARG A 149 -24.68 -18.67 27.98
C ARG A 149 -25.15 -17.32 27.45
N THR A 150 -25.28 -17.19 26.13
CA THR A 150 -26.09 -16.12 25.57
C THR A 150 -27.55 -16.47 25.88
N ASN A 151 -28.17 -15.69 26.77
CA ASN A 151 -29.61 -15.78 27.00
C ASN A 151 -30.32 -15.36 25.70
N ARG A 152 -30.68 -16.34 24.87
CA ARG A 152 -31.75 -16.15 23.90
C ARG A 152 -33.05 -16.12 24.69
N GLY A 153 -33.50 -14.90 24.98
CA GLY A 153 -34.82 -14.62 25.52
C GLY A 153 -35.89 -15.24 24.63
N ASP A 154 -36.64 -16.12 25.27
CA ASP A 154 -38.02 -16.48 25.04
C ASP A 154 -38.82 -15.40 24.28
N MET A 155 -39.15 -15.65 23.01
CA MET A 155 -40.31 -15.02 22.38
C MET A 155 -41.41 -16.08 22.37
N GLY A 156 -42.20 -16.06 23.44
CA GLY A 156 -43.42 -16.82 23.58
C GLY A 156 -44.38 -16.51 22.43
N MET A 157 -44.97 -17.57 21.89
CA MET A 157 -46.22 -17.48 21.17
C MET A 157 -47.33 -17.09 22.15
N GLY A 158 -48.08 -16.06 21.78
CA GLY A 158 -49.36 -15.66 22.34
C GLY A 158 -50.16 -14.98 21.24
#